data_AF-A0A939RSF6-F1
#
_entry.id   AF-A0A939RSF6-F1
#
_cell.length_a   1.000
_cell.length_b   1.000
_cell.length_c   1.000
_cell.angle_alpha   90.00
_cell.angle_beta   90.00
_cell.angle_gamma   90.00
#
_symmetry.space_group_name_H-M   'P 1'
#
loop_
_entity.id
_entity.type
_entity.pdbx_description
1 polymer ?
#
loop_
_entity_poly.entity_id
_entity_poly.type
_entity_poly.pdbx_seq_one_letter_code
_entity_poly.pdbx_strand_id
1 'polypeptide(L)'
;MSPGVVDRLRALLRMTPRPGVEPAVPPAPEVRLDLAVAVPGALVRLVPAAAMLGAMLLAGPGPVGVTFGLGAAAAVTWWPGSPAAPVFLLLVALWVFSGPDLLAEPAAGGAETVRAALLVLAVHLVLRGAALAQHVGWRSLVEGRLLARIGRSVLAVQVVAQVMLLAVVWVRSGLGGPGPGQGWVRLVAVAAAVAVVVLLVPGGWLRRRPNVSAE
;
A
#
# COMPACT_ATOMS: atom_id res chain seq x y z
N MET A 1 12.96 -18.79 28.62
CA MET A 1 12.48 -19.03 29.99
C MET A 1 12.78 -20.48 30.33
N SER A 2 13.57 -20.74 31.37
CA SER A 2 13.96 -22.11 31.72
C SER A 2 12.74 -22.89 32.21
N PRO A 3 12.50 -24.14 31.73
CA PRO A 3 11.35 -24.95 32.12
C PRO A 3 11.20 -25.10 33.64
N GLY A 4 12.31 -25.08 34.40
CA GLY A 4 12.29 -25.19 35.86
C GLY A 4 11.70 -23.99 36.62
N VAL A 5 11.56 -22.81 36.00
CA VAL A 5 10.93 -21.63 36.64
C VAL A 5 9.41 -21.73 36.59
N VAL A 6 8.88 -22.24 35.47
CA VAL A 6 7.43 -22.45 35.29
C VAL A 6 6.93 -23.53 36.24
N ASP A 7 7.70 -24.60 36.43
CA ASP A 7 7.32 -25.70 37.32
C ASP A 7 7.36 -25.29 38.81
N ARG A 8 8.32 -24.45 39.22
CA ARG A 8 8.37 -23.91 40.59
C ARG A 8 7.18 -22.99 40.89
N LEU A 9 6.79 -22.13 39.95
CA LEU A 9 5.61 -21.26 40.10
C LEU A 9 4.32 -22.08 40.17
N ARG A 10 4.19 -23.13 39.36
CA ARG A 10 3.02 -24.02 39.33
C ARG A 10 2.86 -24.80 40.64
N ALA A 11 3.97 -25.24 41.22
CA ALA A 11 4.00 -25.87 42.55
C ALA A 11 3.64 -24.90 43.68
N LEU A 12 4.13 -23.66 43.62
CA LEU A 12 3.86 -22.62 44.63
C LEU A 12 2.38 -22.22 44.68
N LEU A 13 1.70 -22.24 43.53
CA LEU A 13 0.29 -21.87 43.38
C LEU A 13 -0.68 -23.04 43.64
N ARG A 14 -0.20 -24.21 44.10
CA ARG A 14 -1.01 -25.42 44.31
C ARG A 14 -1.89 -25.80 43.11
N MET A 15 -1.44 -25.49 41.90
CA MET A 15 -2.12 -25.92 40.67
C MET A 15 -1.72 -27.38 40.41
N THR A 16 -2.26 -28.31 41.18
CA THR A 16 -2.23 -29.72 40.82
C THR A 16 -3.09 -29.89 39.57
N PRO A 17 -2.53 -30.35 38.43
CA PRO A 17 -3.35 -30.79 37.31
C PRO A 17 -4.26 -31.89 37.84
N ARG A 18 -5.58 -31.72 37.74
CA ARG A 18 -6.53 -32.72 38.21
C ARG A 18 -6.35 -33.96 37.33
N PRO A 19 -5.86 -35.10 37.84
CA PRO A 19 -5.66 -36.30 37.04
C PRO A 19 -7.04 -36.77 36.55
N GLY A 20 -7.19 -36.95 35.24
CA GLY A 20 -8.41 -37.50 34.64
C GLY A 20 -9.48 -36.50 34.22
N VAL A 21 -9.21 -35.19 34.23
CA VAL A 21 -10.05 -34.19 33.55
C VAL A 21 -9.24 -33.59 32.41
N GLU A 22 -9.17 -34.30 31.28
CA GLU A 22 -8.99 -33.60 30.02
C GLU A 22 -10.19 -32.66 29.89
N PRO A 23 -10.02 -31.33 29.86
CA PRO A 23 -11.11 -30.48 29.42
C PRO A 23 -11.44 -30.97 28.01
N ALA A 24 -12.63 -31.55 27.85
CA ALA A 24 -13.20 -31.84 26.54
C ALA A 24 -13.44 -30.48 25.87
N VAL A 25 -12.38 -29.88 25.35
CA VAL A 25 -12.42 -28.67 24.55
C VAL A 25 -13.20 -29.07 23.31
N PRO A 26 -14.42 -28.54 23.10
CA PRO A 26 -15.16 -28.83 21.89
C PRO A 26 -14.25 -28.47 20.69
N PRO A 27 -14.15 -29.33 19.66
CA PRO A 27 -13.39 -28.97 18.48
C PRO A 27 -13.89 -27.61 17.98
N ALA A 28 -12.96 -26.69 17.70
CA ALA A 28 -13.32 -25.34 17.29
C ALA A 28 -14.32 -25.41 16.12
N PRO A 29 -15.41 -24.62 16.13
CA PRO A 29 -16.42 -24.68 15.08
C PRO A 29 -15.77 -24.44 13.73
N GLU A 30 -15.90 -25.41 12.82
CA GLU A 30 -15.35 -25.33 11.47
C GLU A 30 -16.20 -24.37 10.64
N VAL A 31 -15.74 -23.13 10.48
CA VAL A 31 -16.38 -22.14 9.60
C VAL A 31 -15.87 -22.37 8.19
N ARG A 32 -16.65 -23.09 7.36
CA ARG A 32 -16.40 -23.19 5.92
C ARG A 32 -16.92 -21.95 5.23
N LEU A 33 -16.03 -21.21 4.57
CA LEU A 33 -16.37 -20.05 3.76
C LEU A 33 -16.30 -20.44 2.29
N ASP A 34 -17.44 -20.45 1.61
CA ASP A 34 -17.49 -20.67 0.17
C ASP A 34 -16.99 -19.42 -0.56
N LEU A 35 -15.76 -19.50 -1.06
CA LEU A 35 -15.12 -18.43 -1.82
C LEU A 35 -15.53 -18.51 -3.29
N ALA A 36 -16.24 -17.49 -3.79
CA ALA A 36 -16.60 -17.42 -5.21
C ALA A 36 -15.38 -17.31 -6.14
N VAL A 37 -14.37 -16.54 -5.72
CA VAL A 37 -13.06 -16.41 -6.39
C VAL A 37 -11.99 -16.35 -5.31
N ALA A 38 -11.11 -17.35 -5.26
CA ALA A 38 -10.05 -17.44 -4.28
C ALA A 38 -8.71 -17.01 -4.88
N VAL A 39 -8.06 -16.02 -4.27
CA VAL A 39 -6.70 -15.59 -4.63
C VAL A 39 -5.72 -16.16 -3.61
N PRO A 40 -4.65 -16.86 -4.04
CA PRO A 40 -3.60 -17.32 -3.13
C PRO A 40 -2.97 -16.15 -2.37
N GLY A 41 -2.87 -16.28 -1.04
CA GLY A 41 -2.25 -15.28 -0.17
C GLY A 41 -0.80 -15.01 -0.54
N ALA A 42 -0.08 -16.01 -1.07
CA ALA A 42 1.25 -15.83 -1.64
C ALA A 42 1.30 -14.73 -2.71
N LEU A 43 0.31 -14.65 -3.60
CA LEU A 43 0.26 -13.58 -4.62
C LEU A 43 0.10 -12.22 -3.97
N VAL A 44 -0.80 -12.11 -2.99
CA VAL A 44 -1.04 -10.86 -2.26
C VAL A 44 0.22 -10.38 -1.53
N ARG A 45 1.00 -11.31 -0.97
CA ARG A 45 2.26 -11.02 -0.28
C ARG A 45 3.39 -10.61 -1.22
N LEU A 46 3.36 -11.01 -2.49
CA LEU A 46 4.38 -10.65 -3.48
C LEU A 46 4.15 -9.27 -4.12
N VAL A 47 2.92 -8.74 -4.08
CA VAL A 47 2.58 -7.40 -4.59
C VAL A 47 3.52 -6.30 -4.09
N PRO A 48 3.76 -6.11 -2.78
CA PRO A 48 4.64 -5.04 -2.31
C PRO A 48 6.07 -5.22 -2.82
N ALA A 49 6.60 -6.45 -2.87
CA ALA A 49 7.94 -6.71 -3.38
C ALA A 49 8.04 -6.40 -4.89
N ALA A 50 7.06 -6.81 -5.69
CA ALA A 50 6.99 -6.48 -7.11
C ALA A 50 6.93 -4.96 -7.34
N ALA A 51 6.11 -4.25 -6.56
CA ALA A 51 6.01 -2.79 -6.63
C ALA A 51 7.32 -2.09 -6.21
N MET A 52 8.03 -2.61 -5.19
CA MET A 52 9.35 -2.09 -4.79
C MET A 52 10.38 -2.27 -5.89
N LEU A 53 10.43 -3.44 -6.52
CA LEU A 53 11.34 -3.68 -7.65
C LEU A 53 10.99 -2.79 -8.85
N GLY A 54 9.71 -2.60 -9.14
CA GLY A 54 9.25 -1.64 -10.14
C GLY A 54 9.68 -0.20 -9.83
N ALA A 55 9.49 0.25 -8.58
CA ALA A 55 9.94 1.57 -8.14
C ALA A 55 11.46 1.72 -8.27
N MET A 56 12.21 0.67 -7.92
CA MET A 56 13.66 0.64 -8.02
C MET A 56 14.09 0.74 -9.49
N LEU A 57 13.54 -0.07 -10.40
CA LEU A 57 13.84 0.01 -11.84
C LEU A 57 13.52 1.40 -12.41
N LEU A 58 12.38 1.98 -12.01
CA LEU A 58 12.01 3.34 -12.37
C LEU A 58 12.97 4.36 -11.77
N ALA A 59 13.58 4.15 -10.61
CA ALA A 59 14.54 5.10 -10.04
C ALA A 59 15.89 5.13 -10.80
N GLY A 60 16.17 4.15 -11.67
CA GLY A 60 17.44 4.05 -12.42
C GLY A 60 18.67 3.88 -11.52
N PRO A 61 18.76 2.78 -10.74
CA PRO A 61 19.75 2.64 -9.69
C PRO A 61 21.07 2.11 -10.25
N GLY A 62 22.16 2.48 -9.61
CA GLY A 62 23.43 1.77 -9.77
C GLY A 62 23.40 0.36 -9.13
N PRO A 63 24.47 -0.43 -9.27
CA PRO A 63 24.56 -1.79 -8.75
C PRO A 63 24.23 -1.93 -7.25
N VAL A 64 24.62 -0.94 -6.44
CA VAL A 64 24.35 -0.88 -5.00
C VAL A 64 22.85 -0.68 -4.70
N GLY A 65 22.15 0.11 -5.51
CA GLY A 65 20.71 0.31 -5.36
C GLY A 65 19.93 -0.96 -5.70
N VAL A 66 20.39 -1.73 -6.70
CA VAL A 66 19.79 -3.03 -7.06
C VAL A 66 19.90 -4.03 -5.93
N THR A 67 21.10 -4.20 -5.33
CA THR A 67 21.29 -5.15 -4.23
C THR A 67 20.46 -4.77 -3.01
N PHE A 68 20.42 -3.48 -2.66
CA PHE A 68 19.57 -2.98 -1.59
C PHE A 68 18.08 -3.22 -1.88
N GLY A 69 17.63 -2.95 -3.11
CA GLY A 69 16.23 -3.16 -3.51
C GLY A 69 15.79 -4.62 -3.45
N LEU A 70 16.65 -5.54 -3.87
CA LEU A 70 16.40 -6.98 -3.73
C LEU A 70 16.32 -7.40 -2.26
N GLY A 71 17.24 -6.90 -1.42
CA GLY A 71 17.21 -7.15 0.02
C GLY A 71 15.95 -6.63 0.69
N ALA A 72 15.52 -5.41 0.34
CA ALA A 72 14.30 -4.80 0.86
C ALA A 72 13.03 -5.52 0.37
N ALA A 73 13.00 -5.95 -0.90
CA ALA A 73 11.91 -6.75 -1.47
C ALA A 73 11.80 -8.11 -0.78
N ALA A 74 12.92 -8.77 -0.49
CA ALA A 74 12.93 -9.98 0.32
C ALA A 74 12.42 -9.70 1.74
N ALA A 75 12.92 -8.65 2.39
CA ALA A 75 12.51 -8.28 3.74
C ALA A 75 11.00 -8.02 3.86
N VAL A 76 10.38 -7.27 2.93
CA VAL A 76 8.93 -7.01 2.95
C VAL A 76 8.11 -8.28 2.68
N THR A 77 8.65 -9.20 1.88
CA THR A 77 7.98 -10.47 1.54
C THR A 77 7.92 -11.40 2.76
N TRP A 78 9.04 -11.55 3.47
CA TRP A 78 9.16 -12.44 4.63
C TRP A 78 8.65 -11.80 5.92
N TRP A 79 8.91 -10.50 6.11
CA TRP A 79 8.54 -9.71 7.28
C TRP A 79 7.75 -8.46 6.88
N PRO A 80 6.48 -8.63 6.47
CA PRO A 80 5.63 -7.49 6.07
C PRO A 80 5.37 -6.50 7.22
N GLY A 81 5.55 -6.95 8.48
CA GLY A 81 5.49 -6.11 9.70
C GLY A 81 6.70 -5.19 9.90
N SER A 82 7.78 -5.39 9.15
CA SER A 82 9.02 -4.63 9.32
C SER A 82 8.92 -3.22 8.72
N PRO A 83 9.71 -2.25 9.21
CA PRO A 83 9.80 -0.92 8.61
C PRO A 83 10.56 -0.90 7.26
N ALA A 84 10.84 -2.06 6.65
CA ALA A 84 11.61 -2.15 5.41
C ALA A 84 10.98 -1.36 4.25
N ALA A 85 9.65 -1.43 4.11
CA ALA A 85 8.92 -0.71 3.07
C ALA A 85 9.07 0.83 3.16
N PRO A 86 8.75 1.50 4.28
CA PRO A 86 8.92 2.94 4.39
C PRO A 86 10.39 3.39 4.32
N VAL A 87 11.34 2.62 4.90
CA VAL A 87 12.78 2.93 4.80
C VAL A 87 13.25 2.87 3.34
N PHE A 88 12.86 1.84 2.61
CA PHE A 88 13.15 1.72 1.19
C PHE A 88 12.57 2.88 0.38
N LEU A 89 11.30 3.24 0.62
CA LEU A 89 10.65 4.34 -0.09
C LEU A 89 11.32 5.69 0.18
N LEU A 90 11.78 5.93 1.42
CA LEU A 90 12.56 7.12 1.74
C LEU A 90 13.86 7.17 0.95
N LEU A 91 14.58 6.05 0.84
CA LEU A 91 15.82 5.97 0.08
C LEU A 91 15.59 6.16 -1.42
N VAL A 92 14.53 5.57 -1.99
CA VAL A 92 14.11 5.83 -3.38
C VAL A 92 13.78 7.31 -3.58
N ALA A 93 13.06 7.92 -2.64
CA ALA A 93 12.73 9.34 -2.71
C ALA A 93 13.98 10.23 -2.67
N LEU A 94 14.92 9.96 -1.77
CA LEU A 94 16.21 10.67 -1.70
C LEU A 94 17.03 10.48 -2.98
N TRP A 95 17.06 9.26 -3.53
CA TRP A 95 17.76 8.96 -4.77
C TRP A 95 17.17 9.73 -5.96
N VAL A 96 15.86 9.67 -6.13
CA VAL A 96 15.14 10.41 -7.17
C VAL A 96 15.34 11.93 -7.00
N PHE A 97 15.28 12.43 -5.76
CA PHE A 97 15.50 13.85 -5.46
C PHE A 97 16.93 14.32 -5.76
N SER A 98 17.92 13.45 -5.58
CA SER A 98 19.32 13.74 -5.93
C SER A 98 19.61 13.63 -7.43
N GLY A 99 18.67 13.06 -8.19
CA GLY A 99 18.77 12.85 -9.63
C GLY A 99 18.23 14.02 -10.45
N PRO A 100 18.08 13.82 -11.77
CA PRO A 100 17.45 14.79 -12.66
C PRO A 100 16.01 15.12 -12.22
N ASP A 101 15.61 16.39 -12.34
CA ASP A 101 14.23 16.80 -12.05
C ASP A 101 13.28 16.14 -13.05
N LEU A 102 12.55 15.13 -12.56
CA LEU A 102 11.57 14.36 -13.35
C LEU A 102 10.37 15.19 -13.82
N LEU A 103 10.21 16.39 -13.25
CA LEU A 103 9.15 17.36 -13.56
C LEU A 103 9.68 18.61 -14.26
N ALA A 104 10.96 18.62 -14.67
CA ALA A 104 11.50 19.65 -15.56
C ALA A 104 10.73 19.65 -16.89
N GLU A 105 10.84 20.75 -17.66
CA GLU A 105 10.11 20.94 -18.93
C GLU A 105 10.02 19.63 -19.71
N PRO A 106 8.81 19.15 -20.05
CA PRO A 106 8.65 17.87 -20.69
C PRO A 106 9.36 17.91 -22.03
N ALA A 107 10.54 17.29 -22.11
CA ALA A 107 11.14 16.95 -23.38
C ALA A 107 10.09 16.22 -24.22
N ALA A 108 10.12 16.39 -25.55
CA ALA A 108 9.05 16.07 -26.49
C ALA A 108 8.44 14.64 -26.44
N GLY A 109 8.91 13.75 -25.57
CA GLY A 109 8.37 12.40 -25.34
C GLY A 109 7.66 12.15 -23.99
N GLY A 110 7.63 13.09 -23.03
CA GLY A 110 6.89 12.93 -21.77
C GLY A 110 7.30 11.76 -20.86
N ALA A 111 8.40 11.07 -21.17
CA ALA A 111 8.85 9.86 -20.49
C ALA A 111 9.11 10.06 -18.99
N GLU A 112 9.72 11.18 -18.59
CA GLU A 112 9.99 11.47 -17.18
C GLU A 112 8.70 11.75 -16.38
N THR A 113 7.69 12.35 -17.01
CA THR A 113 6.36 12.51 -16.39
C THR A 113 5.67 11.16 -16.18
N VAL A 114 5.74 10.27 -17.18
CA VAL A 114 5.22 8.90 -17.05
C VAL A 114 5.97 8.15 -15.95
N ARG A 115 7.29 8.28 -15.90
CA ARG A 115 8.14 7.70 -14.85
C ARG A 115 7.76 8.21 -13.46
N ALA A 116 7.53 9.50 -13.29
CA ALA A 116 7.04 10.09 -12.04
C ALA A 116 5.64 9.53 -11.66
N ALA A 117 4.72 9.44 -12.61
CA ALA A 117 3.40 8.86 -12.40
C ALA A 117 3.47 7.39 -11.95
N LEU A 118 4.34 6.60 -12.57
CA LEU A 118 4.58 5.21 -12.20
C LEU A 118 5.26 5.08 -10.83
N LEU A 119 6.16 5.99 -10.47
CA LEU A 119 6.76 6.02 -9.12
C LEU A 119 5.71 6.30 -8.05
N VAL A 120 4.82 7.28 -8.26
CA VAL A 120 3.71 7.58 -7.33
C VAL A 120 2.79 6.36 -7.16
N LEU A 121 2.49 5.67 -8.27
CA LEU A 121 1.72 4.42 -8.24
C LEU A 121 2.44 3.32 -7.46
N ALA A 122 3.73 3.11 -7.73
CA ALA A 122 4.52 2.09 -7.07
C ALA A 122 4.61 2.35 -5.56
N VAL A 123 4.88 3.58 -5.12
CA VAL A 123 4.88 3.95 -3.69
C VAL A 123 3.58 3.57 -3.01
N HIS A 124 2.44 3.93 -3.63
CA HIS A 124 1.13 3.64 -3.05
C HIS A 124 0.86 2.13 -2.98
N LEU A 125 1.21 1.39 -4.02
CA LEU A 125 1.10 -0.08 -4.05
C LEU A 125 2.01 -0.75 -3.01
N VAL A 126 3.22 -0.25 -2.78
CA VAL A 126 4.12 -0.76 -1.75
C VAL A 126 3.50 -0.59 -0.37
N LEU A 127 3.03 0.61 -0.02
CA LEU A 127 2.47 0.89 1.31
C LEU A 127 1.19 0.10 1.56
N ARG A 128 0.25 0.10 0.60
CA ARG A 128 -1.02 -0.62 0.72
C ARG A 128 -0.83 -2.13 0.65
N GLY A 129 0.05 -2.60 -0.22
CA GLY A 129 0.40 -4.00 -0.36
C GLY A 129 1.09 -4.55 0.89
N ALA A 130 2.01 -3.80 1.50
CA ALA A 130 2.68 -4.19 2.74
C ALA A 130 1.68 -4.29 3.90
N ALA A 131 0.81 -3.30 4.08
CA ALA A 131 -0.24 -3.34 5.10
C ALA A 131 -1.19 -4.53 4.89
N LEU A 132 -1.58 -4.83 3.65
CA LEU A 132 -2.40 -6.00 3.36
C LEU A 132 -1.66 -7.31 3.62
N ALA A 133 -0.39 -7.40 3.23
CA ALA A 133 0.45 -8.59 3.40
C ALA A 133 0.69 -8.95 4.88
N GLN A 134 0.63 -7.98 5.80
CA GLN A 134 0.71 -8.23 7.25
C GLN A 134 -0.44 -9.11 7.77
N HIS A 135 -1.61 -9.04 7.14
CA HIS A 135 -2.80 -9.77 7.56
C HIS A 135 -3.04 -11.07 6.77
N VAL A 136 -2.16 -11.40 5.81
CA VAL A 136 -2.35 -12.53 4.89
C VAL A 136 -1.27 -13.59 5.12
N GLY A 137 -1.72 -14.80 5.39
CA GLY A 137 -0.85 -15.96 5.52
C GLY A 137 -0.34 -16.44 4.15
N TRP A 138 0.81 -17.11 4.12
CA TRP A 138 1.34 -17.71 2.89
C TRP A 138 0.40 -18.77 2.28
N ARG A 139 -0.28 -19.53 3.13
CA ARG A 139 -1.20 -20.61 2.76
C ARG A 139 -2.67 -20.21 2.81
N SER A 140 -2.99 -18.94 3.10
CA SER A 140 -4.38 -18.48 3.13
C SER A 140 -4.92 -18.23 1.73
N LEU A 141 -6.24 -18.33 1.59
CA LEU A 141 -6.97 -17.87 0.41
C LEU A 141 -7.69 -16.57 0.75
N VAL A 142 -7.63 -15.60 -0.16
CA VAL A 142 -8.28 -14.30 0.00
C VAL A 142 -9.41 -14.19 -1.02
N GLU A 143 -10.59 -13.75 -0.58
CA GLU A 143 -11.71 -13.53 -1.48
C GLU A 143 -11.41 -12.40 -2.48
N GLY A 144 -11.51 -12.69 -3.78
CA GLY A 144 -11.25 -11.73 -4.85
C GLY A 144 -12.14 -10.49 -4.77
N ARG A 145 -13.39 -10.63 -4.30
CA ARG A 145 -14.31 -9.49 -4.10
C ARG A 145 -13.82 -8.52 -3.03
N LEU A 146 -13.25 -9.04 -1.94
CA LEU A 146 -12.61 -8.23 -0.91
C LEU A 146 -11.40 -7.48 -1.48
N LEU A 147 -10.55 -8.18 -2.23
CA LEU A 147 -9.41 -7.56 -2.91
C LEU A 147 -9.86 -6.47 -3.89
N ALA A 148 -10.90 -6.71 -4.68
CA ALA A 148 -11.46 -5.72 -5.60
C ALA A 148 -12.07 -4.52 -4.88
N ARG A 149 -12.69 -4.73 -3.71
CA ARG A 149 -13.25 -3.64 -2.88
C ARG A 149 -12.14 -2.79 -2.29
N ILE A 150 -11.08 -3.41 -1.76
CA ILE A 150 -9.89 -2.70 -1.26
C ILE A 150 -9.17 -2.01 -2.42
N GLY A 151 -8.99 -2.69 -3.54
CA GLY A 151 -8.38 -2.13 -4.75
C GLY A 151 -9.11 -0.91 -5.26
N ARG A 152 -10.45 -0.87 -5.20
CA ARG A 152 -11.25 0.30 -5.57
C ARG A 152 -10.98 1.52 -4.68
N SER A 153 -10.83 1.34 -3.36
CA SER A 153 -10.51 2.48 -2.49
C SER A 153 -9.09 3.00 -2.72
N VAL A 154 -8.16 2.10 -3.02
CA VAL A 154 -6.79 2.44 -3.41
C VAL A 154 -6.77 3.20 -4.73
N LEU A 155 -7.50 2.72 -5.74
CA LEU A 155 -7.61 3.38 -7.05
C LEU A 155 -8.18 4.79 -6.94
N ALA A 156 -9.19 5.01 -6.09
CA ALA A 156 -9.75 6.35 -5.89
C ALA A 156 -8.66 7.33 -5.43
N VAL A 157 -7.90 6.98 -4.38
CA VAL A 157 -6.78 7.81 -3.89
C VAL A 157 -5.68 7.96 -4.94
N GLN A 158 -5.41 6.91 -5.72
CA GLN A 158 -4.43 6.95 -6.78
C GLN A 158 -4.83 7.93 -7.89
N VAL A 159 -6.10 7.96 -8.30
CA VAL A 159 -6.57 8.92 -9.31
C VAL A 159 -6.41 10.34 -8.81
N VAL A 160 -6.74 10.63 -7.54
CA VAL A 160 -6.48 11.94 -6.94
C VAL A 160 -5.00 12.32 -7.04
N ALA A 161 -4.10 11.39 -6.66
CA ALA A 161 -2.66 11.64 -6.73
C ALA A 161 -2.16 11.88 -8.16
N GLN A 162 -2.63 11.10 -9.14
CA GLN A 162 -2.24 11.27 -10.54
C GLN A 162 -2.77 12.57 -11.15
N VAL A 163 -4.00 12.96 -10.79
CA VAL A 163 -4.58 14.23 -11.22
C VAL A 163 -3.79 15.42 -10.64
N MET A 164 -3.38 15.34 -9.37
CA MET A 164 -2.52 16.36 -8.76
C MET A 164 -1.14 16.42 -9.41
N LEU A 165 -0.52 15.28 -9.71
CA LEU A 165 0.74 15.23 -10.43
C LEU A 165 0.61 15.87 -11.82
N LEU A 166 -0.45 15.53 -12.56
CA LEU A 166 -0.73 16.10 -13.88
C LEU A 166 -0.94 17.62 -13.80
N ALA A 167 -1.63 18.11 -12.76
CA ALA A 167 -1.79 19.55 -12.51
C ALA A 167 -0.45 20.24 -12.25
N VAL A 168 0.45 19.63 -11.48
CA VAL A 168 1.80 20.15 -11.23
C VAL A 168 2.61 20.22 -12.53
N VAL A 169 2.60 19.15 -13.33
CA VAL A 169 3.29 19.12 -14.63
C VAL A 169 2.72 20.18 -15.57
N TRP A 170 1.39 20.34 -15.61
CA TRP A 170 0.73 21.39 -16.39
C TRP A 170 1.20 22.79 -15.99
N VAL A 171 1.25 23.09 -14.69
CA VAL A 171 1.71 24.39 -14.17
C VAL A 171 3.18 24.64 -14.50
N ARG A 172 4.05 23.63 -14.34
CA ARG A 172 5.50 23.79 -14.55
C ARG A 172 5.94 23.79 -16.00
N SER A 173 5.28 23.02 -16.86
CA SER A 173 5.60 22.91 -18.29
C SER A 173 5.26 24.17 -19.09
N GLY A 174 4.57 25.14 -18.50
CA GLY A 174 4.11 26.32 -19.22
C GLY A 174 3.19 25.99 -20.38
N LEU A 175 2.66 24.75 -20.46
CA LEU A 175 1.67 24.32 -21.44
C LEU A 175 0.40 25.16 -21.25
N GLY A 176 0.37 26.24 -22.01
CA GLY A 176 -0.56 27.34 -21.90
C GLY A 176 0.10 28.60 -21.38
N GLY A 177 1.14 29.10 -22.07
CA GLY A 177 1.97 30.23 -21.67
C GLY A 177 1.18 31.51 -21.30
N PRO A 178 1.84 32.63 -21.01
CA PRO A 178 1.18 33.89 -20.67
C PRO A 178 0.46 34.54 -21.88
N GLY A 179 -0.09 33.74 -22.79
CA GLY A 179 -0.96 34.20 -23.85
C GLY A 179 -2.27 34.73 -23.24
N PRO A 180 -2.68 35.95 -23.59
CA PRO A 180 -3.95 36.50 -23.13
C PRO A 180 -5.10 35.58 -23.56
N GLY A 181 -5.85 35.05 -22.59
CA GLY A 181 -7.04 34.21 -22.85
C GLY A 181 -6.95 32.74 -22.46
N GLN A 182 -5.85 32.22 -21.88
CA GLN A 182 -5.75 30.81 -21.46
C GLN A 182 -6.07 30.52 -19.98
N GLY A 183 -6.36 31.56 -19.19
CA GLY A 183 -6.72 31.42 -17.77
C GLY A 183 -7.98 30.58 -17.53
N TRP A 184 -8.96 30.65 -18.43
CA TRP A 184 -10.20 29.87 -18.31
C TRP A 184 -9.97 28.37 -18.52
N VAL A 185 -9.05 27.97 -19.42
CA VAL A 185 -8.71 26.56 -19.66
C VAL A 185 -8.08 25.94 -18.42
N ARG A 186 -7.20 26.69 -17.74
CA ARG A 186 -6.60 26.27 -16.47
C ARG A 186 -7.67 26.11 -15.37
N LEU A 187 -8.62 27.04 -15.31
CA LEU A 187 -9.71 27.01 -14.33
C LEU A 187 -10.68 25.84 -14.58
N VAL A 188 -10.99 25.55 -15.84
CA VAL A 188 -11.78 24.37 -16.25
C VAL A 188 -11.04 23.07 -15.96
N ALA A 189 -9.73 22.99 -16.23
CA ALA A 189 -8.93 21.81 -15.91
C ALA A 189 -8.85 21.54 -14.40
N VAL A 190 -8.67 22.59 -13.58
CA VAL A 190 -8.72 22.50 -12.12
C VAL A 190 -10.12 22.10 -11.64
N ALA A 191 -11.18 22.70 -12.19
CA ALA A 191 -12.56 22.34 -11.85
C ALA A 191 -12.88 20.88 -12.22
N ALA A 192 -12.42 20.40 -13.39
CA ALA A 192 -12.58 19.02 -13.82
C ALA A 192 -11.79 18.06 -12.94
N ALA A 193 -10.54 18.41 -12.59
CA ALA A 193 -9.72 17.67 -11.64
C ALA A 193 -10.41 17.54 -10.27
N VAL A 194 -10.89 18.65 -9.71
CA VAL A 194 -11.64 18.67 -8.45
C VAL A 194 -12.94 17.87 -8.57
N ALA A 195 -13.68 17.99 -9.67
CA ALA A 195 -14.90 17.22 -9.91
C ALA A 195 -14.61 15.72 -9.95
N VAL A 196 -13.56 15.28 -10.67
CA VAL A 196 -13.13 13.88 -10.73
C VAL A 196 -12.73 13.38 -9.33
N VAL A 197 -11.98 14.17 -8.56
CA VAL A 197 -11.62 13.85 -7.17
C VAL A 197 -12.88 13.67 -6.32
N VAL A 198 -13.80 14.62 -6.37
CA VAL A 198 -15.05 14.60 -5.58
C VAL A 198 -15.96 13.44 -5.99
N LEU A 199 -16.04 13.12 -7.27
CA LEU A 199 -16.85 12.01 -7.80
C LEU A 199 -16.26 10.64 -7.45
N LEU A 200 -14.93 10.52 -7.34
CA LEU A 200 -14.25 9.26 -7.03
C LEU A 200 -14.07 9.01 -5.53
N VAL A 201 -14.16 10.06 -4.70
CA VAL A 201 -14.22 9.89 -3.25
C VAL A 201 -15.53 9.19 -2.88
N PRO A 202 -15.50 8.00 -2.25
CA PRO A 202 -16.71 7.30 -1.86
C PRO A 202 -17.55 8.20 -0.94
N GLY A 203 -18.80 8.48 -1.31
CA GLY A 203 -19.67 9.39 -0.53
C GLY A 203 -19.87 8.99 0.94
N GLY A 204 -19.61 7.73 1.30
CA GLY A 204 -19.57 7.24 2.68
C GLY A 204 -18.40 7.79 3.52
N TRP A 205 -17.38 8.39 2.91
CA TRP A 205 -16.28 9.08 3.61
C TRP A 205 -16.65 10.51 3.99
N LEU A 206 -17.56 11.13 3.25
CA LEU A 206 -18.07 12.48 3.51
C LEU A 206 -19.23 12.48 4.51
N ARG A 207 -19.92 11.35 4.65
CA ARG A 207 -20.98 11.16 5.64
C ARG A 207 -20.37 10.68 6.95
N ARG A 208 -20.23 11.59 7.94
CA ARG A 208 -20.00 11.18 9.34
C ARG A 208 -21.11 10.21 9.72
N ARG A 209 -20.76 8.96 10.05
CA ARG A 209 -21.74 8.07 10.68
C ARG A 209 -22.11 8.69 12.02
N PRO A 210 -23.39 8.88 12.34
CA PRO A 210 -23.78 9.22 13.70
C PRO A 210 -23.23 8.12 14.60
N ASN A 211 -22.52 8.51 15.66
CA ASN A 211 -22.11 7.58 16.70
C ASN A 211 -23.41 7.02 17.28
N VAL A 212 -23.73 5.78 16.90
CA VAL A 212 -24.70 4.98 17.66
C VAL A 212 -24.00 4.72 18.99
N SER A 213 -24.24 5.62 19.93
CA SER A 213 -23.96 5.38 21.34
C SER A 213 -24.90 4.25 21.72
N ALA A 214 -24.30 3.16 22.20
CA ALA A 214 -25.02 2.02 22.72
C ALA A 214 -25.95 2.48 23.85
N GLU A 215 -27.23 2.12 23.72
CA GLU A 215 -28.08 1.82 24.88
C GLU A 215 -27.99 0.32 25.16
#